data_AF-A0AA42E9Q0-F1
#
_entry.id   AF-A0AA42E9Q0-F1
#
_cell.length_a   1.000
_cell.length_b   1.000
_cell.length_c   1.000
_cell.angle_alpha   90.00
_cell.angle_beta   90.00
_cell.angle_gamma   90.00
#
_symmetry.space_group_name_H-M   'P 1'
#
loop_
_entity.id
_entity.type
_entity.pdbx_description
1 polymer ?
#
loop_
_entity_poly.entity_id
_entity_poly.type
_entity_poly.pdbx_seq_one_letter_code
_entity_poly.pdbx_strand_id
1 'polypeptide(L)'
;MTRSLVPPPLRRLAVLSRRRVRRSRLLQIGVVAAFWLAGEALVRTTGLPVPGGIVGLALAFAALAARRLPVATMKRGADWFLAEMLLFFVPAVLVVLDHGELVGLLGVKILAVIVLSTAAVMGATALTVDLCYRWTERHDHARLAD
;
A
#
# COMPACT_ATOMS: atom_id res chain seq x y z
N MET A 1 34.11 -42.24 -7.36
CA MET A 1 33.14 -41.51 -8.20
C MET A 1 31.69 -41.92 -7.85
N THR A 2 31.21 -41.64 -6.63
CA THR A 2 29.78 -41.86 -6.27
C THR A 2 29.37 -40.97 -5.07
N ARG A 3 29.26 -39.65 -5.30
CA ARG A 3 28.54 -38.74 -4.39
C ARG A 3 27.22 -38.36 -5.06
N SER A 4 26.14 -39.09 -4.77
CA SER A 4 24.77 -38.60 -5.05
C SER A 4 23.71 -39.56 -4.49
N LEU A 5 23.35 -39.41 -3.22
CA LEU A 5 21.99 -39.76 -2.75
C LEU A 5 21.68 -38.97 -1.47
N VAL A 6 21.25 -37.72 -1.68
CA VAL A 6 20.55 -36.94 -0.65
C VAL A 6 19.15 -36.68 -1.20
N PRO A 7 18.09 -37.32 -0.67
CA PRO A 7 16.73 -37.04 -1.11
C PRO A 7 16.27 -35.68 -0.54
N PRO A 8 15.48 -34.87 -1.28
CA PRO A 8 14.88 -33.67 -0.71
C PRO A 8 13.42 -33.92 -0.29
N PRO A 9 13.08 -34.16 0.99
CA PRO A 9 11.67 -34.19 1.40
C PRO A 9 11.14 -32.83 1.90
N LEU A 10 11.96 -31.80 2.09
CA LEU A 10 11.51 -30.60 2.84
C LEU A 10 11.16 -29.38 1.97
N ARG A 11 11.62 -29.30 0.72
CA ARG A 11 11.39 -28.11 -0.13
C ARG A 11 10.00 -28.08 -0.78
N ARG A 12 9.34 -29.23 -0.93
CA ARG A 12 8.00 -29.34 -1.54
C ARG A 12 6.86 -28.85 -0.63
N LEU A 13 6.99 -29.01 0.69
CA LEU A 13 5.98 -28.55 1.66
C LEU A 13 5.89 -27.03 1.72
N ALA A 14 7.03 -26.33 1.63
CA ALA A 14 7.08 -24.87 1.55
C ALA A 14 6.44 -24.31 0.26
N VAL A 15 6.47 -25.06 -0.84
CA VAL A 15 5.87 -24.66 -2.14
C VAL A 15 4.36 -24.90 -2.16
N LEU A 16 3.89 -25.98 -1.51
CA LEU A 16 2.46 -26.27 -1.38
C LEU A 16 1.74 -25.32 -0.41
N SER A 17 2.40 -24.91 0.69
CA SER A 17 1.82 -23.91 1.60
C SER A 17 1.61 -22.56 0.89
N ARG A 18 2.57 -22.14 0.04
CA ARG A 18 2.45 -20.95 -0.83
C ARG A 18 1.26 -21.07 -1.81
N ARG A 19 0.94 -22.26 -2.31
CA ARG A 19 -0.25 -22.48 -3.17
C ARG A 19 -1.57 -22.40 -2.40
N ARG A 20 -1.59 -22.82 -1.13
CA ARG A 20 -2.80 -22.81 -0.28
C ARG A 20 -3.18 -21.39 0.15
N VAL A 21 -2.22 -20.55 0.57
CA VAL A 21 -2.45 -19.12 0.85
C VAL A 21 -2.88 -18.36 -0.42
N ARG A 22 -2.35 -18.74 -1.58
CA ARG A 22 -2.74 -18.14 -2.87
C ARG A 22 -4.18 -18.48 -3.29
N ARG A 23 -4.81 -19.51 -2.71
CA ARG A 23 -6.15 -20.01 -3.12
C ARG A 23 -7.30 -19.46 -2.25
N SER A 24 -7.08 -19.18 -0.97
CA SER A 24 -8.15 -18.75 -0.05
C SER A 24 -8.12 -17.24 0.21
N ARG A 25 -9.22 -16.54 -0.08
CA ARG A 25 -9.39 -15.09 0.18
C ARG A 25 -9.21 -14.76 1.67
N LEU A 26 -9.72 -15.63 2.56
CA LEU A 26 -9.62 -15.47 4.02
C LEU A 26 -8.17 -15.50 4.52
N LEU A 27 -7.32 -16.35 3.93
CA LEU A 27 -5.90 -16.38 4.28
C LEU A 27 -5.18 -15.10 3.83
N GLN A 28 -5.56 -14.55 2.67
CA GLN A 28 -4.99 -13.28 2.20
C GLN A 28 -5.38 -12.11 3.11
N ILE A 29 -6.65 -12.08 3.54
CA ILE A 29 -7.15 -11.11 4.53
C ILE A 29 -6.40 -11.27 5.85
N GLY A 30 -6.21 -12.51 6.33
CA GLY A 30 -5.43 -12.80 7.54
C GLY A 30 -3.98 -12.30 7.44
N VAL A 31 -3.35 -12.37 6.26
CA VAL A 31 -2.01 -11.80 6.05
C VAL A 31 -2.03 -10.28 6.16
N VAL A 32 -3.01 -9.59 5.54
CA VAL A 32 -3.16 -8.13 5.67
C VAL A 32 -3.38 -7.74 7.13
N ALA A 33 -4.26 -8.44 7.85
CA ALA A 33 -4.54 -8.21 9.26
C ALA A 33 -3.30 -8.47 10.14
N ALA A 34 -2.48 -9.49 9.82
CA ALA A 34 -1.24 -9.76 10.55
C ALA A 34 -0.24 -8.62 10.43
N PHE A 35 -0.09 -8.00 9.25
CA PHE A 35 0.75 -6.81 9.09
C PHE A 35 0.20 -5.61 9.87
N TRP A 36 -1.12 -5.41 9.86
CA TRP A 36 -1.76 -4.37 10.66
C TRP A 36 -1.51 -4.57 12.16
N LEU A 37 -1.72 -5.78 12.69
CA LEU A 37 -1.46 -6.12 14.10
C LEU A 37 0.01 -5.96 14.47
N ALA A 38 0.94 -6.34 13.59
CA ALA A 38 2.37 -6.15 13.81
C ALA A 38 2.73 -4.65 13.88
N GLY A 39 2.15 -3.83 12.99
CA GLY A 39 2.31 -2.38 13.02
C GLY A 39 1.73 -1.75 14.28
N GLU A 40 0.55 -2.17 14.70
CA GLU A 40 -0.09 -1.74 15.95
C GLU A 40 0.74 -2.11 17.18
N ALA A 41 1.23 -3.35 17.25
CA ALA A 41 2.12 -3.78 18.34
C ALA A 41 3.42 -2.98 18.37
N LEU A 42 3.98 -2.65 17.19
CA LEU A 42 5.17 -1.82 17.10
C LEU A 42 4.90 -0.39 17.57
N VAL A 43 3.80 0.23 17.13
CA VAL A 43 3.40 1.58 17.58
C VAL A 43 3.21 1.60 19.09
N ARG A 44 2.52 0.61 19.66
CA ARG A 44 2.29 0.53 21.11
C ARG A 44 3.56 0.35 21.93
N THR A 45 4.52 -0.43 21.42
CA THR A 45 5.79 -0.66 22.12
C THR A 45 6.78 0.49 21.96
N THR A 46 6.75 1.19 20.84
CA THR A 46 7.67 2.31 20.53
C THR A 46 7.09 3.68 20.90
N GLY A 47 5.79 3.79 21.16
CA GLY A 47 5.12 5.06 21.47
C GLY A 47 4.99 6.02 20.29
N LEU A 48 5.04 5.53 19.06
CA LEU A 48 5.01 6.37 17.86
C LEU A 48 3.65 7.10 17.70
N PRO A 49 3.63 8.41 17.35
CA PRO A 49 2.39 9.17 17.15
C PRO A 49 1.79 8.96 15.75
N VAL A 50 1.67 7.71 15.32
CA VAL A 50 1.06 7.34 14.03
C VAL A 50 0.12 6.17 14.19
N PRO A 51 -0.96 6.07 13.39
CA PRO A 51 -1.82 4.89 13.38
C PRO A 51 -1.02 3.62 13.04
N GLY A 52 -1.25 2.53 13.78
CA GLY A 52 -0.61 1.23 13.54
C GLY A 52 -0.76 0.72 12.11
N GLY A 53 -1.83 1.11 11.42
CA GLY A 53 -2.03 0.76 10.01
C GLY A 53 -1.02 1.36 9.03
N ILE A 54 -0.51 2.57 9.29
CA ILE A 54 0.54 3.17 8.45
C ILE A 54 1.84 2.36 8.60
N VAL A 55 2.17 1.99 9.83
CA VAL A 55 3.33 1.14 10.11
C VAL A 55 3.15 -0.26 9.51
N GLY A 56 1.96 -0.85 9.64
CA GLY A 56 1.62 -2.13 9.02
C GLY A 56 1.76 -2.09 7.48
N LEU A 57 1.33 -0.99 6.85
CA LEU A 57 1.54 -0.77 5.42
C LEU A 57 3.04 -0.69 5.07
N ALA A 58 3.83 0.05 5.85
CA ALA A 58 5.27 0.15 5.64
C ALA A 58 5.97 -1.20 5.79
N LEU A 59 5.57 -2.01 6.78
CA LEU A 59 6.08 -3.38 6.98
C LEU A 59 5.71 -4.30 5.81
N ALA A 60 4.45 -4.24 5.35
CA ALA A 60 4.01 -4.99 4.18
C ALA A 60 4.81 -4.56 2.93
N PHE A 61 4.94 -3.26 2.70
CA PHE A 61 5.72 -2.70 1.60
C PHE A 61 7.18 -3.15 1.66
N ALA A 62 7.83 -3.10 2.82
CA ALA A 62 9.20 -3.59 3.00
C ALA A 62 9.32 -5.09 2.70
N ALA A 63 8.35 -5.90 3.11
CA ALA A 63 8.31 -7.33 2.80
C ALA A 63 8.11 -7.61 1.30
N LEU A 64 7.31 -6.79 0.61
CA LEU A 64 7.12 -6.83 -0.85
C LEU A 64 8.40 -6.39 -1.58
N ALA A 65 9.01 -5.27 -1.16
CA ALA A 65 10.25 -4.72 -1.72
C ALA A 65 11.42 -5.72 -1.58
N ALA A 66 11.51 -6.40 -0.43
CA ALA A 66 12.47 -7.46 -0.19
C ALA A 66 12.18 -8.77 -0.95
N ARG A 67 11.13 -8.82 -1.80
CA ARG A 67 10.64 -9.99 -2.55
C ARG A 67 10.36 -11.22 -1.68
N ARG A 68 10.19 -11.04 -0.36
CA ARG A 68 9.89 -12.14 0.58
C ARG A 68 8.45 -12.62 0.43
N LEU A 69 7.54 -11.68 0.11
CA LEU A 69 6.12 -11.94 -0.09
C LEU A 69 5.72 -11.66 -1.56
N PRO A 70 5.17 -12.64 -2.30
CA PRO A 70 4.66 -12.37 -3.64
C PRO A 70 3.34 -11.59 -3.56
N VAL A 71 3.20 -10.55 -4.39
CA VAL A 71 1.99 -9.69 -4.46
C VAL A 71 0.70 -10.48 -4.61
N ALA A 72 0.74 -11.61 -5.33
CA ALA A 72 -0.41 -12.51 -5.51
C ALA A 72 -0.98 -13.11 -4.20
N THR A 73 -0.24 -13.04 -3.10
CA THR A 73 -0.66 -13.49 -1.76
C THR A 73 -1.62 -12.52 -1.07
N MET A 74 -1.61 -11.24 -1.44
CA MET A 74 -2.51 -10.22 -0.87
C MET A 74 -3.55 -9.72 -1.86
N LYS A 75 -3.29 -9.85 -3.17
CA LYS A 75 -4.11 -9.26 -4.23
C LYS A 75 -5.61 -9.57 -4.11
N ARG A 76 -6.01 -10.84 -3.99
CA ARG A 76 -7.45 -11.21 -3.95
C ARG A 76 -8.12 -10.77 -2.65
N GLY A 77 -7.40 -10.78 -1.53
CA GLY A 77 -7.92 -10.28 -0.25
C GLY A 77 -8.08 -8.76 -0.26
N ALA A 78 -7.09 -8.04 -0.78
CA ALA A 78 -7.12 -6.60 -0.96
C ALA A 78 -8.20 -6.17 -1.97
N ASP A 79 -8.31 -6.84 -3.12
CA ASP A 79 -9.34 -6.58 -4.13
C ASP A 79 -10.75 -6.73 -3.53
N TRP A 80 -10.96 -7.66 -2.59
CA TRP A 80 -12.23 -7.81 -1.89
C TRP A 80 -12.50 -6.64 -0.93
N PHE A 81 -11.53 -6.24 -0.11
CA PHE A 81 -11.67 -5.04 0.73
C PHE A 81 -11.93 -3.79 -0.10
N LEU A 82 -11.26 -3.65 -1.25
CA LEU A 82 -11.48 -2.56 -2.18
C LEU A 82 -12.89 -2.57 -2.78
N ALA A 83 -13.41 -3.75 -3.13
CA ALA A 83 -14.78 -3.89 -3.62
C ALA A 83 -15.83 -3.48 -2.56
N GLU A 84 -15.56 -3.79 -1.29
CA GLU A 84 -16.43 -3.42 -0.16
C GLU A 84 -16.10 -2.05 0.46
N MET A 85 -15.18 -1.25 -0.13
CA MET A 85 -14.82 0.07 0.42
C MET A 85 -16.04 0.98 0.61
N LEU A 86 -17.03 0.90 -0.30
CA LEU A 86 -18.26 1.66 -0.19
C LEU A 86 -19.03 1.34 1.10
N LEU A 87 -19.08 0.06 1.51
CA LEU A 87 -19.71 -0.36 2.75
C LEU A 87 -19.03 0.28 3.98
N PHE A 88 -17.71 0.43 3.96
CA PHE A 88 -16.98 1.10 5.05
C PHE A 88 -17.15 2.62 5.05
N PHE A 89 -17.42 3.22 3.88
CA PHE A 89 -17.70 4.64 3.78
C PHE A 89 -19.10 5.03 4.25
N VAL A 90 -20.10 4.14 4.12
CA VAL A 90 -21.48 4.44 4.52
C VAL A 90 -21.56 4.91 5.99
N PRO A 91 -21.02 4.18 7.00
CA PRO A 91 -21.00 4.64 8.38
C PRO A 91 -20.21 5.95 8.57
N ALA A 92 -19.06 6.08 7.91
CA ALA A 92 -18.21 7.26 8.03
C ALA A 92 -18.92 8.53 7.51
N VAL A 93 -19.62 8.43 6.38
CA VAL A 93 -20.38 9.55 5.80
C VAL A 93 -21.58 9.91 6.67
N LEU A 94 -22.29 8.93 7.22
CA LEU A 94 -23.42 9.20 8.11
C LEU A 94 -23.01 10.02 9.35
N VAL A 95 -21.86 9.69 9.95
CA VAL A 95 -21.31 10.45 11.09
C VAL A 95 -20.98 11.89 10.68
N VAL A 96 -20.44 12.09 9.48
CA VAL A 96 -20.13 13.43 8.96
C VAL A 96 -21.39 14.25 8.70
N LEU A 97 -22.45 13.63 8.16
CA LEU A 97 -23.71 14.32 7.88
C LEU A 97 -24.47 14.76 9.14
N ASP A 98 -24.29 14.06 10.26
CA ASP A 98 -24.85 14.44 11.56
C ASP A 98 -24.29 15.79 12.08
N HIS A 99 -23.11 16.19 11.58
CA HIS A 99 -22.52 17.49 11.88
C HIS A 99 -23.02 18.54 10.88
N GLY A 100 -24.18 19.14 11.17
CA GLY A 100 -24.84 20.11 10.28
C GLY A 100 -23.97 21.29 9.82
N GLU A 101 -22.94 21.66 10.59
CA GLU A 101 -21.95 22.68 10.21
C GLU A 101 -21.15 22.31 8.95
N LEU A 102 -20.81 21.02 8.78
CA LEU A 102 -20.07 20.50 7.62
C LEU A 102 -20.92 20.52 6.34
N VAL A 103 -22.25 20.60 6.44
CA VAL A 103 -23.16 20.70 5.28
C VAL A 103 -23.37 22.17 4.87
N GLY A 104 -23.01 23.13 5.74
CA GLY A 104 -23.14 24.56 5.49
C GLY A 104 -21.92 25.18 4.80
N LEU A 105 -21.67 26.46 5.10
CA LEU A 105 -20.58 27.24 4.49
C LEU A 105 -19.19 26.65 4.77
N LEU A 106 -19.01 26.00 5.92
CA LEU A 106 -17.77 25.33 6.29
C LEU A 106 -17.47 24.15 5.36
N GLY A 107 -18.49 23.39 4.97
CA GLY A 107 -18.38 22.31 3.98
C GLY A 107 -17.85 22.80 2.63
N VAL A 108 -18.43 23.89 2.13
CA VAL A 108 -18.00 24.51 0.87
C VAL A 108 -16.55 25.00 0.95
N LYS A 109 -16.15 25.60 2.09
CA LYS A 109 -14.75 26.01 2.32
C LYS A 109 -13.81 24.80 2.34
N ILE A 110 -14.17 23.72 3.02
CA ILE A 110 -13.38 22.49 3.07
C ILE A 110 -13.24 21.89 1.67
N LEU A 111 -14.35 21.80 0.92
CA LEU A 111 -14.35 21.30 -0.45
C LEU A 111 -13.43 22.13 -1.35
N ALA A 112 -13.53 23.45 -1.27
CA ALA A 112 -12.66 24.35 -2.03
C ALA A 112 -11.18 24.12 -1.70
N VAL A 113 -10.82 24.00 -0.41
CA VAL A 113 -9.45 23.72 0.03
C VAL A 113 -8.96 22.36 -0.48
N ILE A 114 -9.79 21.31 -0.42
CA ILE A 114 -9.43 19.97 -0.91
C ILE A 114 -9.16 20.01 -2.42
N VAL A 115 -10.06 20.61 -3.21
CA VAL A 115 -9.92 20.68 -4.66
C VAL A 115 -8.69 21.50 -5.05
N LEU A 116 -8.52 22.69 -4.47
CA LEU A 116 -7.39 23.57 -4.77
C LEU A 116 -6.06 22.96 -4.35
N SER A 117 -5.97 22.37 -3.16
CA SER A 117 -4.74 21.72 -2.68
C SER A 117 -4.38 20.49 -3.51
N THR A 118 -5.37 19.68 -3.89
CA THR A 118 -5.16 18.50 -4.74
C THR A 118 -4.67 18.93 -6.13
N ALA A 119 -5.30 19.91 -6.75
CA ALA A 119 -4.89 20.45 -8.04
C ALA A 119 -3.47 21.05 -7.97
N ALA A 120 -3.16 21.79 -6.89
CA ALA A 120 -1.84 22.36 -6.66
C ALA A 120 -0.76 21.29 -6.51
N VAL A 121 -1.01 20.24 -5.72
CA VAL A 121 -0.07 19.10 -5.54
C VAL A 121 0.13 18.35 -6.85
N MET A 122 -0.95 18.07 -7.60
CA MET A 122 -0.85 17.44 -8.92
C MET A 122 -0.04 18.31 -9.89
N GLY A 123 -0.30 19.62 -9.95
CA GLY A 123 0.44 20.56 -10.80
C GLY A 123 1.91 20.66 -10.42
N ALA A 124 2.22 20.80 -9.13
CA ALA A 124 3.60 20.83 -8.64
C ALA A 124 4.36 19.54 -8.96
N THR A 125 3.71 18.38 -8.79
CA THR A 125 4.31 17.08 -9.13
C THR A 125 4.57 16.98 -10.63
N ALA A 126 3.60 17.38 -11.47
CA ALA A 126 3.75 17.38 -12.92
C ALA A 126 4.89 18.28 -13.39
N LEU A 127 4.97 19.52 -12.87
CA LEU A 127 6.05 20.46 -13.19
C LEU A 127 7.42 19.97 -12.73
N THR A 128 7.49 19.34 -11.56
CA THR A 128 8.75 18.77 -11.03
C THR A 128 9.25 17.63 -11.93
N VAL A 129 8.35 16.75 -12.36
CA VAL A 129 8.69 15.65 -13.27
C VAL A 129 9.09 16.18 -14.65
N ASP A 130 8.35 17.16 -15.19
CA ASP A 130 8.68 17.79 -16.48
C ASP A 130 10.05 18.48 -16.45
N LEU A 131 10.36 19.20 -15.37
CA LEU A 131 11.67 19.83 -15.19
C LEU A 131 12.79 18.80 -15.09
N CYS A 132 12.58 17.73 -14.31
CA CYS A 132 13.53 16.63 -14.16
C CYS A 132 13.81 15.94 -15.51
N TYR A 133 12.77 15.70 -16.30
CA TYR A 133 12.89 15.10 -17.63
C TYR A 133 13.66 16.02 -18.59
N ARG A 134 13.31 17.31 -18.65
CA ARG A 134 14.01 18.33 -19.46
C ARG A 134 15.47 18.52 -19.06
N TRP A 135 15.80 18.33 -17.78
CA TRP A 135 17.19 18.37 -17.31
C TRP A 135 17.96 17.12 -17.72
N THR A 136 17.29 15.96 -17.80
CA THR A 136 17.92 14.70 -18.21
C THR A 136 18.21 14.66 -19.70
N GLU A 137 17.27 15.10 -20.56
CA GLU A 137 17.49 15.17 -22.02
C GLU A 137 18.66 16.09 -22.42
N ARG A 138 18.94 17.13 -21.63
CA ARG A 138 20.11 17.99 -21.84
C ARG A 138 21.45 17.29 -21.59
N HIS A 139 21.47 16.23 -20.78
CA HIS A 139 22.70 15.48 -20.47
C HIS A 139 22.98 14.33 -21.44
N ASP A 140 21.96 13.76 -22.09
CA ASP A 140 22.15 12.69 -23.09
C ASP A 140 22.72 13.21 -24.42
N HIS A 141 22.38 14.43 -24.83
CA HIS A 141 22.95 15.03 -26.04
C HIS A 141 24.45 15.36 -25.93
N ALA A 142 24.97 15.60 -24.72
CA ALA A 142 26.40 15.82 -24.50
C ALA A 142 27.22 14.52 -24.53
N ARG A 143 26.60 13.36 -24.27
CA ARG A 143 27.27 12.04 -24.27
C ARG A 143 27.36 11.37 -25.64
N LEU A 144 26.65 11.91 -26.64
CA LEU A 144 26.66 11.40 -28.03
C LEU A 144 27.51 12.28 -28.97
N ALA A 145 28.08 13.37 -28.45
CA ALA A 145 28.97 14.28 -29.18
C ALA A 145 30.46 14.05 -28.85
N ASP A 146 30.76 13.12 -27.93
CA ASP A 146 32.08 12.56 -27.61
C ASP A 146 32.17 11.11 -28.12
#